data_AF-A0A961S785-F1
#
_entry.id   AF-A0A961S785-F1
#
_cell.length_a   1.000
_cell.length_b   1.000
_cell.length_c   1.000
_cell.angle_alpha   90.00
_cell.angle_beta   90.00
_cell.angle_gamma   90.00
#
_symmetry.space_group_name_H-M   'P 1'
#
loop_
_entity.id
_entity.type
_entity.pdbx_description
1 polymer ?
#
loop_
_entity_poly.entity_id
_entity_poly.type
_entity_poly.pdbx_seq_one_letter_code
_entity_poly.pdbx_strand_id
1 'polypeptide(L)'
;MKLNASILIAAALALSLGACGSSSGGNSPGPQASTKPSPSREAPLAQAATGVKAKPKIASGPERKALGSDELAGALSGNSVYADGSGQKFAALHEAGGALKGKAWSGSDTQTGAGSWKINADGTYCRKWDNGWAGSEWGCFKVYRQGNALTMERVSGAGANGQMTLVPGNAYGL
;
A
#
# COMPACT_ATOMS: atom_id res chain seq x y z
N MET A 1 4.94 4.87 -44.38
CA MET A 1 3.91 5.53 -43.54
C MET A 1 2.72 4.59 -43.43
N LYS A 2 2.48 4.00 -42.25
CA LYS A 2 1.33 3.11 -41.99
C LYS A 2 0.55 3.70 -40.83
N LEU A 3 -0.65 4.21 -41.09
CA LEU A 3 -1.61 4.62 -40.07
C LEU A 3 -2.27 3.35 -39.51
N ASN A 4 -2.10 3.09 -38.22
CA ASN A 4 -2.93 2.11 -37.51
C ASN A 4 -3.97 2.87 -36.67
N ALA A 5 -5.24 2.55 -36.95
CA ALA A 5 -6.41 3.18 -36.40
C ALA A 5 -6.62 2.85 -34.92
N SER A 6 -6.83 3.90 -34.12
CA SER A 6 -7.26 3.84 -32.73
C SER A 6 -8.73 3.40 -32.65
N ILE A 7 -9.01 2.32 -31.93
CA ILE A 7 -10.36 1.95 -31.52
C ILE A 7 -10.54 2.44 -30.08
N LEU A 8 -11.32 3.52 -29.93
CA LEU A 8 -11.84 3.99 -28.65
C LEU A 8 -13.11 3.21 -28.31
N ILE A 9 -13.09 2.44 -27.22
CA ILE A 9 -14.31 1.91 -26.61
C ILE A 9 -14.61 2.78 -25.39
N ALA A 10 -15.60 3.65 -25.53
CA ALA A 10 -16.20 4.38 -24.42
C ALA A 10 -17.27 3.47 -23.78
N ALA A 11 -17.05 3.00 -22.56
CA ALA A 11 -18.08 2.38 -21.73
C ALA A 11 -18.55 3.42 -20.70
N ALA A 12 -19.69 4.06 -20.98
CA ALA A 12 -20.45 4.82 -20.01
C ALA A 12 -21.42 3.85 -19.31
N LEU A 13 -21.34 3.73 -17.99
CA LEU A 13 -22.38 3.08 -17.18
C LEU A 13 -22.66 3.89 -15.92
N ALA A 14 -23.96 4.02 -15.68
CA ALA A 14 -24.66 5.07 -14.96
C ALA A 14 -24.39 5.17 -13.45
N LEU A 15 -24.47 6.42 -12.98
CA LEU A 15 -24.65 6.82 -11.59
C LEU A 15 -26.05 6.39 -11.09
N SER A 16 -26.11 5.73 -9.94
CA SER A 16 -27.32 5.66 -9.13
C SER A 16 -27.13 6.49 -7.86
N LEU A 17 -27.85 7.61 -7.79
CA LEU A 17 -28.06 8.41 -6.58
C LEU A 17 -28.98 7.64 -5.62
N GLY A 18 -28.55 7.48 -4.37
CA GLY A 18 -29.34 6.94 -3.27
C GLY A 18 -29.35 7.91 -2.09
N ALA A 19 -30.53 8.14 -1.54
CA ALA A 19 -30.98 9.35 -0.87
C ALA A 19 -30.47 9.62 0.56
N CYS A 20 -30.63 10.90 0.92
CA CYS A 20 -30.47 11.51 2.24
C CYS A 20 -31.28 10.83 3.35
N GLY A 21 -30.65 10.62 4.50
CA GLY A 21 -31.31 10.35 5.78
C GLY A 21 -31.11 11.52 6.74
N SER A 22 -32.18 12.24 7.02
CA SER A 22 -32.28 13.29 8.05
C SER A 22 -32.50 12.66 9.43
N SER A 23 -31.86 13.18 10.48
CA SER A 23 -32.37 13.06 11.86
C SER A 23 -31.84 14.21 12.72
N SER A 24 -32.76 14.76 13.50
CA SER A 24 -32.77 16.10 14.10
C SER A 24 -32.50 16.07 15.61
N GLY A 25 -32.10 17.22 16.16
CA GLY A 25 -32.18 17.58 17.59
C GLY A 25 -30.82 17.88 18.22
N GLY A 26 -30.57 18.94 18.99
CA GLY A 26 -31.37 20.05 19.50
C GLY A 26 -30.50 20.89 20.46
N ASN A 27 -30.72 22.21 20.47
CA ASN A 27 -30.39 23.28 21.44
C ASN A 27 -29.11 23.29 22.32
N SER A 28 -28.26 24.30 22.01
CA SER A 28 -27.61 25.37 22.84
C SER A 28 -27.85 25.49 24.36
N PRO A 29 -27.16 26.42 25.08
CA PRO A 29 -25.73 26.79 25.12
C PRO A 29 -25.19 26.91 26.58
N GLY A 30 -23.88 27.08 26.77
CA GLY A 30 -23.33 27.53 28.07
C GLY A 30 -21.79 27.54 28.13
N PRO A 31 -21.14 28.66 28.50
CA PRO A 31 -19.68 28.78 28.55
C PRO A 31 -19.15 28.48 29.95
N GLN A 32 -17.90 28.03 30.07
CA GLN A 32 -17.01 28.43 31.18
C GLN A 32 -15.55 27.98 31.00
N ALA A 33 -14.69 29.01 30.97
CA ALA A 33 -13.43 29.16 31.71
C ALA A 33 -12.33 28.09 31.63
N SER A 34 -11.24 28.54 30.99
CA SER A 34 -9.84 28.24 31.23
C SER A 34 -9.44 27.92 32.68
N THR A 35 -8.59 26.91 32.88
CA THR A 35 -7.45 26.99 33.81
C THR A 35 -6.30 26.07 33.34
N LYS A 36 -5.07 26.61 33.44
CA LYS A 36 -3.76 26.00 33.14
C LYS A 36 -3.36 24.97 34.22
N PRO A 37 -2.31 24.15 33.95
CA PRO A 37 -1.97 22.95 34.71
C PRO A 37 -1.09 23.23 35.93
N SER A 38 -1.14 22.32 36.90
CA SER A 38 -0.17 22.22 38.00
C SER A 38 0.56 20.88 37.94
N PRO A 39 1.91 20.84 38.00
CA PRO A 39 2.70 19.62 38.01
C PRO A 39 3.00 19.18 39.44
N SER A 40 2.62 17.95 39.80
CA SER A 40 3.11 17.30 41.02
C SER A 40 4.10 16.20 40.65
N ARG A 41 5.32 16.42 41.12
CA ARG A 41 6.52 15.62 40.98
C ARG A 41 6.62 14.74 42.23
N GLU A 42 6.41 13.44 42.08
CA GLU A 42 6.83 12.44 43.06
C GLU A 42 7.61 11.34 42.35
N ALA A 43 8.85 11.16 42.79
CA ALA A 43 9.73 10.03 42.48
C ALA A 43 9.88 9.20 43.77
N PRO A 44 10.62 8.09 43.75
CA PRO A 44 10.20 6.78 43.29
C PRO A 44 10.11 5.80 44.48
N LEU A 45 9.07 4.95 44.52
CA LEU A 45 9.06 3.79 45.41
C LEU A 45 9.50 2.56 44.62
N ALA A 46 10.68 2.06 44.99
CA ALA A 46 11.17 0.75 44.64
C ALA A 46 10.13 -0.32 45.01
N GLN A 47 9.80 -1.19 44.07
CA GLN A 47 9.18 -2.47 44.38
C GLN A 47 9.90 -3.61 43.68
N ALA A 48 10.02 -4.66 44.48
CA ALA A 48 10.98 -5.72 44.38
C ALA A 48 10.71 -6.71 43.24
N ALA A 49 11.78 -7.38 42.87
CA ALA A 49 11.80 -8.53 41.99
C ALA A 49 10.79 -9.60 42.41
N THR A 50 9.95 -10.01 41.48
CA THR A 50 9.36 -11.35 41.46
C THR A 50 9.74 -12.00 40.14
N GLY A 51 10.55 -13.05 40.26
CA GLY A 51 10.93 -13.89 39.13
C GLY A 51 9.71 -14.64 38.63
N VAL A 52 9.23 -14.25 37.45
CA VAL A 52 8.36 -15.10 36.63
C VAL A 52 9.28 -15.86 35.69
N LYS A 53 9.33 -17.18 35.84
CA LYS A 53 9.93 -18.10 34.84
C LYS A 53 9.34 -17.77 33.47
N ALA A 54 10.14 -17.11 32.63
CA ALA A 54 9.78 -16.85 31.25
C ALA A 54 9.65 -18.21 30.54
N LYS A 55 8.42 -18.57 30.20
CA LYS A 55 8.10 -19.63 29.26
C LYS A 55 8.83 -19.29 27.96
N PRO A 56 9.65 -20.18 27.37
CA PRO A 56 10.39 -19.86 26.16
C PRO A 56 9.38 -19.47 25.07
N LYS A 57 9.47 -18.20 24.64
CA LYS A 57 8.76 -17.70 23.47
C LYS A 57 9.33 -18.47 22.29
N ILE A 58 8.61 -19.51 21.86
CA ILE A 58 8.86 -20.20 20.60
C ILE A 58 8.99 -19.08 19.57
N ALA A 59 10.16 -18.99 18.93
CA ALA A 59 10.45 -17.99 17.93
C ALA A 59 9.41 -18.15 16.81
N SER A 60 8.38 -17.32 16.85
CA SER A 60 7.50 -17.06 15.72
C SER A 60 8.40 -16.74 14.53
N GLY A 61 8.12 -17.33 13.36
CA GLY A 61 8.85 -17.00 12.12
C GLY A 61 8.94 -15.49 11.90
N PRO A 62 9.82 -15.03 10.99
CA PRO A 62 10.19 -13.62 10.90
C PRO A 62 8.95 -12.72 10.91
N GLU A 63 8.86 -11.85 11.90
CA GLU A 63 7.67 -11.03 12.14
C GLU A 63 7.39 -10.12 10.92
N ARG A 64 6.13 -10.07 10.49
CA ARG A 64 5.70 -9.21 9.39
C ARG A 64 5.76 -7.75 9.86
N LYS A 65 6.70 -6.97 9.32
CA LYS A 65 6.90 -5.56 9.70
C LYS A 65 6.21 -4.62 8.70
N ALA A 66 5.37 -3.71 9.17
CA ALA A 66 4.83 -2.63 8.33
C ALA A 66 5.96 -1.67 7.91
N LEU A 67 6.01 -1.32 6.62
CA LEU A 67 7.01 -0.38 6.11
C LEU A 67 6.52 1.06 6.22
N GLY A 68 7.35 1.93 6.79
CA GLY A 68 7.15 3.39 6.75
C GLY A 68 7.50 3.98 5.39
N SER A 69 7.18 5.27 5.18
CA SER A 69 7.37 5.96 3.90
C SER A 69 8.80 5.84 3.35
N ASP A 70 9.81 6.20 4.15
CA ASP A 70 11.21 6.22 3.70
C ASP A 70 11.76 4.82 3.44
N GLU A 71 11.41 3.86 4.31
CA GLU A 71 11.82 2.46 4.15
C GLU A 71 11.23 1.84 2.89
N LEU A 72 9.96 2.16 2.60
CA LEU A 72 9.28 1.72 1.40
C LEU A 72 9.85 2.40 0.14
N ALA A 73 10.16 3.70 0.21
CA ALA A 73 10.77 4.44 -0.90
C ALA A 73 12.14 3.88 -1.23
N GLY A 74 12.98 3.64 -0.23
CA GLY A 74 14.30 3.03 -0.41
C GLY A 74 14.23 1.57 -0.88
N ALA A 75 13.20 0.82 -0.46
CA ALA A 75 12.99 -0.54 -0.93
C ALA A 75 12.57 -0.60 -2.40
N LEU A 76 11.65 0.27 -2.83
CA LEU A 76 11.07 0.20 -4.18
C LEU A 76 11.89 0.96 -5.22
N SER A 77 12.40 2.16 -4.89
CA SER A 77 13.08 3.02 -5.86
C SER A 77 14.28 2.34 -6.53
N GLY A 78 14.22 2.18 -7.85
CA GLY A 78 15.21 1.50 -8.68
C GLY A 78 15.12 -0.03 -8.67
N ASN A 79 14.18 -0.63 -7.95
CA ASN A 79 14.03 -2.08 -7.81
C ASN A 79 12.74 -2.58 -8.45
N SER A 80 12.69 -3.88 -8.70
CA SER A 80 11.52 -4.55 -9.23
C SER A 80 10.74 -5.28 -8.13
N VAL A 81 9.44 -5.41 -8.30
CA VAL A 81 8.61 -6.36 -7.58
C VAL A 81 8.14 -7.47 -8.53
N TYR A 82 8.03 -8.69 -8.02
CA TYR A 82 7.62 -9.86 -8.78
C TYR A 82 6.49 -10.62 -8.07
N ALA A 83 5.47 -11.02 -8.81
CA ALA A 83 4.46 -11.98 -8.36
C ALA A 83 4.39 -13.17 -9.30
N ASP A 84 4.26 -14.35 -8.70
CA ASP A 84 3.96 -15.60 -9.38
C ASP A 84 2.59 -16.07 -8.88
N GLY A 85 1.56 -15.85 -9.69
CA GLY A 85 0.20 -16.33 -9.43
C GLY A 85 -0.07 -17.66 -10.11
N SER A 86 -1.31 -18.14 -10.06
CA SER A 86 -1.78 -19.40 -10.66
C SER A 86 -1.65 -19.43 -12.20
N GLY A 87 -0.43 -19.48 -12.73
CA GLY A 87 -0.11 -19.51 -14.16
C GLY A 87 0.21 -18.14 -14.77
N GLN A 88 -0.07 -17.04 -14.08
CA GLN A 88 0.28 -15.69 -14.54
C GLN A 88 1.39 -15.10 -13.67
N LYS A 89 2.45 -14.66 -14.33
CA LYS A 89 3.59 -13.97 -13.71
C LYS A 89 3.51 -12.49 -14.01
N PHE A 90 4.00 -11.70 -13.07
CA PHE A 90 3.99 -10.26 -13.14
C PHE A 90 5.28 -9.70 -12.55
N ALA A 91 5.88 -8.73 -13.21
CA ALA A 91 6.97 -7.93 -12.68
C ALA A 91 6.69 -6.44 -12.91
N ALA A 92 7.11 -5.60 -11.97
CA ALA A 92 7.08 -4.15 -12.14
C ALA A 92 8.35 -3.51 -11.57
N LEU A 93 9.02 -2.69 -12.38
CA LEU A 93 10.11 -1.82 -11.98
C LEU A 93 9.55 -0.49 -11.47
N HIS A 94 10.03 -0.04 -10.32
CA HIS A 94 9.71 1.24 -9.71
C HIS A 94 10.84 2.23 -9.92
N GLU A 95 10.72 3.09 -10.92
CA GLU A 95 11.75 4.09 -11.18
C GLU A 95 11.73 5.21 -10.12
N ALA A 96 12.90 5.77 -9.80
CA ALA A 96 13.04 6.80 -8.77
C ALA A 96 12.18 8.05 -9.02
N GLY A 97 11.84 8.34 -10.28
CA GLY A 97 10.96 9.45 -10.66
C GLY A 97 9.46 9.19 -10.49
N GLY A 98 9.06 8.07 -9.88
CA GLY A 98 7.65 7.71 -9.70
C GLY A 98 7.01 7.06 -10.93
N ALA A 99 7.79 6.64 -11.92
CA ALA A 99 7.29 5.87 -13.06
C ALA A 99 7.32 4.36 -12.78
N LEU A 100 6.37 3.63 -13.36
CA LEU A 100 6.34 2.18 -13.38
C LEU A 100 6.56 1.66 -14.79
N LYS A 101 7.32 0.57 -14.90
CA LYS A 101 7.34 -0.29 -16.07
C LYS A 101 6.98 -1.69 -15.64
N GLY A 102 6.08 -2.34 -16.36
CA GLY A 102 5.55 -3.62 -15.96
C GLY A 102 5.52 -4.62 -17.11
N LYS A 103 5.57 -5.89 -16.74
CA LYS A 103 5.44 -7.02 -17.65
C LYS A 103 4.59 -8.08 -16.98
N ALA A 104 3.58 -8.57 -17.70
CA ALA A 104 2.77 -9.71 -17.30
C ALA A 104 2.92 -10.81 -18.35
N TRP A 105 3.04 -12.06 -17.94
CA TRP A 105 3.17 -13.17 -18.88
C TRP A 105 2.57 -14.48 -18.35
N SER A 106 2.08 -15.31 -19.29
CA SER A 106 1.54 -16.65 -19.06
C SER A 106 1.82 -17.50 -20.31
N GLY A 107 2.58 -18.59 -20.18
CA GLY A 107 3.00 -19.37 -21.35
C GLY A 107 3.75 -18.50 -22.38
N SER A 108 3.23 -18.44 -23.61
CA SER A 108 3.75 -17.59 -24.69
C SER A 108 3.20 -16.15 -24.68
N ASP A 109 2.15 -15.88 -23.92
CA ASP A 109 1.52 -14.57 -23.89
C ASP A 109 2.32 -13.62 -23.00
N THR A 110 2.65 -12.45 -23.54
CA THR A 110 3.37 -11.39 -22.84
C THR A 110 2.72 -10.05 -23.13
N GLN A 111 2.54 -9.26 -22.07
CA GLN A 111 2.07 -7.89 -22.14
C GLN A 111 3.01 -6.99 -21.35
N THR A 112 3.22 -5.78 -21.85
CA THR A 112 3.96 -4.73 -21.15
C THR A 112 3.04 -3.58 -20.77
N GLY A 113 3.38 -2.88 -19.70
CA GLY A 113 2.63 -1.74 -19.20
C GLY A 113 3.53 -0.63 -18.70
N ALA A 114 3.02 0.59 -18.78
CA ALA A 114 3.59 1.76 -18.11
C ALA A 114 2.60 2.26 -17.07
N GLY A 115 3.11 2.97 -16.07
CA GLY A 115 2.27 3.54 -15.04
C GLY A 115 3.02 4.53 -14.17
N SER A 116 2.41 4.86 -13.04
CA SER A 116 2.98 5.75 -12.04
C SER A 116 2.81 5.18 -10.65
N TRP A 117 3.71 5.55 -9.75
CA TRP A 117 3.64 5.20 -8.34
C TRP A 117 4.05 6.38 -7.47
N LYS A 118 3.58 6.34 -6.23
CA LYS A 118 3.94 7.30 -5.18
C LYS A 118 3.79 6.65 -3.82
N ILE A 119 4.44 7.24 -2.82
CA ILE A 119 4.26 6.89 -1.41
C ILE A 119 3.73 8.12 -0.69
N ASN A 120 2.64 7.95 0.04
CA ASN A 120 2.08 9.00 0.87
C ASN A 120 2.84 9.07 2.21
N ALA A 121 2.76 10.20 2.90
CA ALA A 121 3.45 10.43 4.17
C ALA A 121 3.14 9.39 5.26
N ASP A 122 1.98 8.73 5.18
CA ASP A 122 1.54 7.68 6.11
C ASP A 122 2.08 6.28 5.76
N GLY A 123 3.02 6.18 4.81
CA GLY A 123 3.58 4.92 4.33
C GLY A 123 2.67 4.13 3.39
N THR A 124 1.60 4.73 2.87
CA THR A 124 0.74 4.08 1.89
C THR A 124 1.38 4.13 0.50
N TYR A 125 1.62 2.95 -0.08
CA TYR A 125 2.04 2.78 -1.47
C TYR A 125 0.84 2.94 -2.39
N CYS A 126 0.89 3.85 -3.36
CA CYS A 126 -0.13 3.96 -4.40
C CYS A 126 0.48 3.74 -5.77
N ARG A 127 -0.25 3.04 -6.65
CA ARG A 127 0.12 2.85 -8.06
C ARG A 127 -1.06 3.00 -9.00
N LYS A 128 -0.78 3.39 -10.23
CA LYS A 128 -1.72 3.45 -11.35
C LYS A 128 -1.04 2.89 -12.59
N TRP A 129 -1.77 2.14 -13.41
CA TRP A 129 -1.30 1.73 -14.74
C TRP A 129 -2.02 2.54 -15.81
N ASP A 130 -1.38 2.76 -16.96
CA ASP A 130 -1.98 3.54 -18.05
C ASP A 130 -2.55 2.68 -19.17
N ASN A 131 -2.26 1.37 -19.17
CA ASN A 131 -2.66 0.41 -20.19
C ASN A 131 -3.91 -0.42 -19.84
N GLY A 132 -4.76 0.07 -18.92
CA GLY A 132 -5.97 -0.63 -18.50
C GLY A 132 -5.76 -1.71 -17.44
N TRP A 133 -4.51 -2.03 -17.08
CA TRP A 133 -4.24 -2.92 -15.96
C TRP A 133 -4.81 -2.33 -14.67
N ALA A 134 -5.54 -3.16 -13.91
CA ALA A 134 -6.27 -2.72 -12.73
C ALA A 134 -7.18 -1.49 -13.02
N GLY A 135 -7.81 -1.43 -14.20
CA GLY A 135 -8.80 -0.40 -14.53
C GLY A 135 -8.25 1.01 -14.75
N SER A 136 -6.93 1.18 -14.85
CA SER A 136 -6.27 2.50 -14.95
C SER A 136 -6.55 3.45 -13.78
N GLU A 137 -6.97 2.91 -12.64
CA GLU A 137 -7.23 3.67 -11.43
C GLU A 137 -6.09 3.53 -10.42
N TRP A 138 -6.00 4.48 -9.49
CA TRP A 138 -5.05 4.39 -8.39
C TRP A 138 -5.47 3.26 -7.45
N GLY A 139 -4.56 2.32 -7.19
CA GLY A 139 -4.65 1.33 -6.13
C GLY A 139 -3.67 1.68 -5.02
N CYS A 140 -4.14 1.77 -3.78
CA CYS A 140 -3.34 2.13 -2.61
C CYS A 140 -3.27 0.98 -1.61
N PHE A 141 -2.10 0.76 -1.01
CA PHE A 141 -1.76 -0.41 -0.22
C PHE A 141 -0.93 -0.05 1.02
N LYS A 142 -1.18 -0.72 2.14
CA LYS A 142 -0.18 -0.88 3.19
C LYS A 142 0.75 -2.02 2.79
N VAL A 143 2.05 -1.79 2.95
CA VAL A 143 3.08 -2.76 2.55
C VAL A 143 3.79 -3.27 3.79
N TYR A 144 3.87 -4.58 3.90
CA TYR A 144 4.56 -5.25 4.97
C TYR A 144 5.70 -6.09 4.42
N ARG A 145 6.80 -6.17 5.15
CA ARG A 145 8.01 -6.89 4.73
C ARG A 145 8.32 -8.07 5.64
N GLN A 146 8.77 -9.15 5.01
CA GLN A 146 9.31 -10.34 5.64
C GLN A 146 10.48 -10.84 4.77
N GLY A 147 11.71 -10.44 5.09
CA GLY A 147 12.86 -10.67 4.21
C GLY A 147 12.70 -9.94 2.87
N ASN A 148 12.70 -10.67 1.75
CA ASN A 148 12.43 -10.11 0.42
C ASN A 148 10.96 -10.19 0.01
N ALA A 149 10.11 -10.85 0.81
CA ALA A 149 8.68 -10.87 0.54
C ALA A 149 8.04 -9.55 1.01
N LEU A 150 7.21 -8.99 0.15
CA LEU A 150 6.34 -7.85 0.40
C LEU A 150 4.89 -8.34 0.36
N THR A 151 4.14 -8.13 1.44
CA THR A 151 2.68 -8.29 1.44
C THR A 151 2.05 -6.94 1.18
N MET A 152 1.24 -6.83 0.13
CA MET A 152 0.45 -5.66 -0.20
C MET A 152 -0.98 -5.89 0.29
N GLU A 153 -1.43 -5.09 1.24
CA GLU A 153 -2.80 -5.09 1.75
C GLU A 153 -3.51 -3.84 1.25
N ARG A 154 -4.57 -4.01 0.47
CA ARG A 154 -5.31 -2.93 -0.18
C ARG A 154 -5.99 -2.06 0.85
N VAL A 155 -5.73 -0.77 0.75
CA VAL A 155 -6.40 0.29 1.51
C VAL A 155 -7.59 0.83 0.70
N SER A 156 -7.39 1.10 -0.58
CA SER A 156 -8.43 1.66 -1.46
C SER A 156 -8.11 1.46 -2.94
N GLY A 157 -9.12 1.70 -3.79
CA GLY A 157 -8.96 1.74 -5.24
C GLY A 157 -8.68 0.38 -5.87
N ALA A 158 -7.97 0.39 -7.00
CA ALA A 158 -7.83 -0.80 -7.83
C ALA A 158 -6.75 -1.79 -7.38
N GLY A 159 -6.89 -3.04 -7.83
CA GLY A 159 -6.00 -4.15 -7.50
C GLY A 159 -6.49 -5.00 -6.33
N ALA A 160 -5.69 -6.00 -5.97
CA ALA A 160 -6.00 -7.00 -4.96
C ALA A 160 -4.87 -7.13 -3.94
N ASN A 161 -5.20 -7.67 -2.78
CA ASN A 161 -4.21 -8.10 -1.81
C ASN A 161 -3.31 -9.16 -2.45
N GLY A 162 -2.03 -9.16 -2.09
CA GLY A 162 -1.11 -10.15 -2.67
C GLY A 162 0.26 -10.11 -2.04
N GLN A 163 1.03 -11.16 -2.32
CA GLN A 163 2.44 -11.21 -2.00
C GLN A 163 3.25 -10.94 -3.25
N MET A 164 4.32 -10.18 -3.07
CA MET A 164 5.30 -9.84 -4.10
C MET A 164 6.69 -10.15 -3.54
N THR A 165 7.64 -10.44 -4.41
CA THR A 165 9.05 -10.55 -4.07
C THR A 165 9.75 -9.29 -4.52
N LEU A 166 10.50 -8.65 -3.61
CA LEU A 166 11.40 -7.57 -3.95
C LEU A 166 12.64 -8.15 -4.64
N VAL A 167 12.94 -7.64 -5.82
CA VAL A 167 14.05 -8.06 -6.66
C VAL A 167 14.93 -6.84 -6.95
N PRO A 168 16.22 -6.87 -6.58
CA PRO A 168 17.12 -5.74 -6.82
C PRO A 168 17.22 -5.37 -8.31
N GLY A 169 17.17 -4.06 -8.60
CA GLY A 169 17.36 -3.54 -9.95
C GLY A 169 16.27 -3.93 -10.95
N ASN A 170 16.64 -3.87 -12.24
CA ASN A 170 15.79 -4.24 -13.36
C ASN A 170 16.06 -5.68 -13.83
N ALA A 171 15.81 -6.66 -12.97
CA ALA A 171 16.10 -8.08 -13.25
C ALA A 171 15.29 -8.66 -14.43
N TYR A 172 14.22 -7.99 -14.86
CA TYR A 172 13.29 -8.46 -15.90
C TYR A 172 13.41 -7.71 -17.23
N GLY A 173 14.38 -6.79 -17.35
CA GLY A 173 14.62 -6.01 -18.58
C GLY A 173 13.46 -5.09 -18.96
N LEU A 174 12.83 -4.47 -17.97
CA LEU A 174 11.69 -3.55 -18.06
C LEU A 174 12.08 -2.13 -18.49
#